data_AF-A0AAJ6X7S6-F1
#
_entry.id   AF-A0AAJ6X7S6-F1
#
_cell.length_a   1.000
_cell.length_b   1.000
_cell.length_c   1.000
_cell.angle_alpha   90.00
_cell.angle_beta   90.00
_cell.angle_gamma   90.00
#
_symmetry.space_group_name_H-M   'P 1'
#
loop_
_entity.id
_entity.type
_entity.pdbx_description
1 polymer ?
#
loop_
_entity_poly.entity_id
_entity_poly.type
_entity_poly.pdbx_seq_one_letter_code
_entity_poly.pdbx_strand_id
1 'polypeptide(L)'
;MIDYYQKGKWDLMIDYYQKGKWDLMIDYYQKHSEYLHSPLTASKETALHMAVCSKQEQPPKDLLEIMTTSELPLTETEFLKKTNKFGNTVLHEATIYGNNKAVKLLVERCPELLSVPNEFGETPLFTAARFAETEIVEFLIRSKPGQRVDDDGLLLPIHRQRTVDSMSILSAAIIGQNFEAALLLLELDRSLASLKDKNQTSTLQLLAEMPAALESEFPMGVFERLIYYCMTFFCVIINISFHFMKMASSHPCLISFPFA
;
A
#
# COMPACT_ATOMS: atom_id res chain seq x y z
N MET A 1 -9.13 -17.54 -23.94
CA MET A 1 -10.03 -18.56 -23.38
C MET A 1 -9.33 -19.14 -22.16
N ILE A 2 -9.65 -18.68 -20.95
CA ILE A 2 -9.10 -19.31 -19.73
C ILE A 2 -9.87 -20.61 -19.58
N ASP A 3 -9.14 -21.72 -19.60
CA ASP A 3 -9.68 -23.07 -19.53
C ASP A 3 -10.56 -23.23 -18.27
N TYR A 4 -11.77 -23.77 -18.40
CA TYR A 4 -12.72 -23.94 -17.28
C TYR A 4 -12.10 -24.75 -16.13
N TYR A 5 -11.14 -25.63 -16.45
CA TYR A 5 -10.36 -26.39 -15.49
C TYR A 5 -9.43 -25.54 -14.61
N GLN A 6 -8.90 -24.44 -15.15
CA GLN A 6 -8.09 -23.51 -14.37
C GLN A 6 -8.94 -22.64 -13.44
N LYS A 7 -10.17 -22.27 -13.85
CA LYS A 7 -11.07 -21.45 -13.03
C LYS A 7 -11.37 -22.10 -11.67
N GLY A 8 -11.68 -23.39 -11.63
CA GLY A 8 -11.94 -24.11 -10.37
C GLY A 8 -10.71 -24.23 -9.45
N LYS A 9 -9.49 -24.22 -10.02
CA LYS A 9 -8.24 -24.21 -9.24
C LYS A 9 -7.99 -22.85 -8.59
N TRP A 10 -8.26 -21.75 -9.31
CA TRP A 10 -8.11 -20.40 -8.78
C TRP A 10 -9.14 -20.11 -7.68
N ASP A 11 -10.38 -20.55 -7.86
CA ASP A 11 -11.43 -20.44 -6.84
C ASP A 11 -11.04 -21.18 -5.54
N LEU A 12 -10.35 -22.33 -5.65
CA LEU A 12 -9.84 -23.07 -4.50
C LEU A 12 -8.70 -22.33 -3.78
N MET A 13 -7.74 -21.75 -4.51
CA MET A 13 -6.66 -20.95 -3.92
C MET A 13 -7.23 -19.72 -3.20
N ILE A 14 -8.23 -19.06 -3.80
CA ILE A 14 -8.92 -17.94 -3.15
C ILE A 14 -9.64 -18.40 -1.88
N ASP A 15 -10.30 -19.57 -1.90
CA ASP A 15 -10.94 -20.14 -0.71
C ASP A 15 -9.92 -20.43 0.41
N TYR A 16 -8.75 -20.96 0.07
CA TYR A 16 -7.67 -21.20 1.03
C TYR A 16 -7.19 -19.89 1.66
N TYR A 17 -6.97 -18.86 0.85
CA TYR A 17 -6.62 -17.53 1.34
C TYR A 17 -7.68 -16.96 2.29
N GLN A 18 -8.94 -16.94 1.87
CA GLN A 18 -10.06 -16.38 2.65
C GLN A 18 -10.24 -17.10 4.00
N LYS A 19 -9.95 -18.40 4.05
CA LYS A 19 -10.02 -19.22 5.27
C LYS A 19 -8.70 -19.26 6.04
N GLY A 20 -7.65 -18.57 5.59
CA GLY A 20 -6.33 -18.59 6.20
C GLY A 20 -5.62 -19.94 6.17
N LYS A 21 -6.00 -20.85 5.25
CA LYS A 21 -5.43 -22.19 5.08
C LYS A 21 -4.15 -22.17 4.26
N TRP A 22 -3.14 -21.45 4.77
CA TRP A 22 -1.87 -21.29 4.08
C TRP A 22 -1.15 -22.61 3.85
N ASP A 23 -1.14 -23.52 4.82
CA ASP A 23 -0.49 -24.84 4.68
C ASP A 23 -0.96 -25.59 3.42
N LEU A 24 -2.28 -25.61 3.16
CA LEU A 24 -2.83 -26.26 1.97
C LEU A 24 -2.45 -25.54 0.67
N MET A 25 -2.33 -24.22 0.71
CA MET A 25 -1.89 -23.42 -0.44
C MET A 25 -0.40 -23.66 -0.71
N ILE A 26 0.43 -23.70 0.33
CA ILE A 26 1.86 -23.98 0.22
C ILE A 26 2.10 -25.39 -0.31
N ASP A 27 1.43 -26.41 0.24
CA ASP A 27 1.48 -27.79 -0.25
C ASP A 27 1.12 -27.90 -1.74
N TYR A 28 0.17 -27.08 -2.19
CA TYR A 28 -0.21 -27.02 -3.60
C TYR A 28 0.92 -26.44 -4.46
N TYR A 29 1.50 -25.30 -4.08
CA TYR A 29 2.56 -24.65 -4.84
C TYR A 29 3.89 -25.38 -4.80
N GLN A 30 4.18 -26.16 -3.74
CA GLN A 30 5.32 -27.07 -3.73
C GLN A 30 5.23 -28.13 -4.84
N LYS A 31 4.02 -28.65 -5.09
CA LYS A 31 3.77 -29.64 -6.15
C LYS A 31 3.61 -29.03 -7.54
N HIS A 32 3.22 -27.75 -7.59
CA HIS A 32 2.86 -27.05 -8.82
C HIS A 32 3.51 -25.66 -8.90
N SER A 33 4.84 -25.61 -8.74
CA SER A 33 5.62 -24.37 -8.75
C SER A 33 5.47 -23.56 -10.04
N GLU A 34 5.16 -24.23 -11.16
CA GLU A 34 4.89 -23.61 -12.46
C GLU A 34 3.72 -22.62 -12.43
N TYR A 35 2.80 -22.72 -11.49
CA TYR A 35 1.66 -21.81 -11.38
C TYR A 35 1.90 -20.63 -10.41
N LEU A 36 3.06 -20.55 -9.76
CA LEU A 36 3.34 -19.50 -8.77
C LEU A 36 3.22 -18.08 -9.37
N HIS A 37 3.58 -17.93 -10.64
CA HIS A 37 3.53 -16.68 -11.40
C HIS A 37 2.19 -16.39 -12.08
N SER A 38 1.22 -17.30 -11.93
CA SER A 38 -0.09 -17.15 -12.56
C SER A 38 -0.97 -16.21 -11.74
N PRO A 39 -1.75 -15.33 -12.41
CA PRO A 39 -2.71 -14.48 -11.72
C PRO A 39 -3.87 -15.30 -11.16
N LEU A 40 -4.17 -15.10 -9.89
CA LEU A 40 -5.27 -15.73 -9.15
C LEU A 40 -6.56 -14.95 -9.26
N THR A 41 -6.46 -13.62 -9.27
CA THR A 41 -7.62 -12.73 -9.21
C THR A 41 -7.85 -12.01 -10.53
N ALA A 42 -9.07 -11.49 -10.69
CA ALA A 42 -9.36 -10.56 -11.79
C ALA A 42 -8.43 -9.35 -11.77
N SER A 43 -7.88 -8.97 -10.62
CA SER A 43 -6.90 -7.89 -10.45
C SER A 43 -5.47 -8.29 -10.82
N LYS A 44 -5.24 -9.49 -11.39
CA LYS A 44 -3.92 -10.03 -11.73
C LYS A 44 -2.98 -10.22 -10.54
N GLU A 45 -3.52 -10.41 -9.33
CA GLU A 45 -2.70 -10.69 -8.15
C GLU A 45 -2.19 -12.12 -8.20
N THR A 46 -0.91 -12.32 -7.89
CA THR A 46 -0.32 -13.65 -7.72
C THR A 46 -0.52 -14.14 -6.28
N ALA A 47 -0.19 -15.41 -6.02
CA ALA A 47 -0.19 -15.94 -4.65
C ALA A 47 0.64 -15.09 -3.68
N LEU A 48 1.78 -14.57 -4.14
CA LEU A 48 2.63 -13.72 -3.32
C LEU A 48 1.96 -12.37 -2.98
N HIS A 49 1.23 -11.77 -3.93
CA HIS A 49 0.45 -10.55 -3.63
C HIS A 49 -0.55 -10.82 -2.51
N MET A 50 -1.31 -11.92 -2.56
CA MET A 50 -2.24 -12.27 -1.49
C MET A 50 -1.54 -12.57 -0.15
N ALA A 51 -0.38 -13.24 -0.20
CA ALA A 51 0.39 -13.59 0.99
C ALA A 51 0.89 -12.36 1.74
N VAL A 52 1.35 -11.32 1.03
CA VAL A 52 1.82 -10.08 1.68
C VAL A 52 0.68 -9.24 2.25
N CYS A 53 -0.53 -9.33 1.67
CA CYS A 53 -1.74 -8.72 2.22
C CYS A 53 -2.18 -9.40 3.53
N SER A 54 -1.75 -10.64 3.76
CA SER A 54 -1.92 -11.30 5.06
C SER A 54 -0.98 -10.66 6.08
N LYS A 55 -1.38 -10.50 7.34
CA LYS A 55 -0.47 -10.03 8.42
C LYS A 55 0.53 -11.09 8.89
N GLN A 56 0.62 -12.22 8.17
CA GLN A 56 1.45 -13.36 8.55
C GLN A 56 2.83 -13.26 7.90
N GLU A 57 3.83 -13.75 8.61
CA GLU A 57 5.22 -13.75 8.16
C GLU A 57 5.57 -14.96 7.31
N GLN A 58 5.00 -16.12 7.66
CA GLN A 58 5.38 -17.40 7.12
C GLN A 58 4.95 -17.58 5.65
N PRO A 59 3.71 -17.24 5.24
CA PRO A 59 3.27 -17.52 3.88
C PRO A 59 4.09 -16.80 2.79
N PRO A 60 4.46 -15.51 2.93
CA PRO A 60 5.40 -14.88 1.99
C PRO A 60 6.76 -15.58 1.94
N LYS A 61 7.30 -16.04 3.08
CA LYS A 61 8.59 -16.76 3.12
C LYS A 61 8.52 -18.10 2.40
N ASP A 62 7.50 -18.90 2.69
CA ASP A 62 7.33 -20.23 2.09
C ASP A 62 7.17 -20.13 0.57
N LEU A 63 6.37 -19.17 0.08
CA LEU A 63 6.20 -18.95 -1.36
C LEU A 63 7.51 -18.50 -2.04
N LEU A 64 8.30 -17.66 -1.37
CA LEU A 64 9.62 -17.26 -1.88
C LEU A 64 10.62 -18.40 -1.84
N GLU A 65 10.57 -19.27 -0.84
CA GLU A 65 11.41 -20.47 -0.75
C GLU A 65 11.09 -21.47 -1.85
N ILE A 66 9.80 -21.71 -2.14
CA ILE A 66 9.35 -22.53 -3.27
C ILE A 66 9.89 -21.95 -4.58
N MET A 67 9.84 -20.63 -4.76
CA MET A 67 10.39 -19.98 -5.94
C MET A 67 11.90 -20.19 -6.08
N THR A 68 12.68 -19.99 -5.00
CA THR A 68 14.14 -20.16 -5.04
C THR A 68 14.54 -21.62 -5.28
N THR A 69 13.74 -22.58 -4.78
CA THR A 69 14.03 -24.01 -4.90
C THR A 69 13.58 -24.58 -6.24
N SER A 70 12.59 -23.97 -6.90
CA SER A 70 12.11 -24.44 -8.19
C SER A 70 12.99 -23.88 -9.32
N GLU A 71 13.42 -24.76 -10.25
CA GLU A 71 14.16 -24.39 -11.46
C GLU A 71 13.24 -23.72 -12.49
N LEU A 72 12.56 -22.64 -12.10
CA LEU A 72 11.71 -21.87 -13.00
C LEU A 72 12.57 -21.05 -13.98
N PRO A 73 12.11 -20.85 -15.22
CA PRO A 73 12.81 -20.05 -16.22
C PRO A 73 12.79 -18.54 -15.94
N LEU A 74 12.12 -18.11 -14.87
CA LEU A 74 11.99 -16.71 -14.45
C LEU A 74 12.91 -16.45 -13.26
N THR A 75 13.60 -15.31 -13.28
CA THR A 75 14.41 -14.90 -12.14
C THR A 75 13.54 -14.43 -10.96
N GLU A 76 14.04 -14.59 -9.74
CA GLU A 76 13.37 -14.10 -8.51
C GLU A 76 13.00 -12.61 -8.63
N THR A 77 13.88 -11.80 -9.23
CA THR A 77 13.66 -10.37 -9.42
C THR A 77 12.55 -10.07 -10.43
N GLU A 78 12.45 -10.82 -11.54
CA GLU A 78 11.35 -10.68 -12.50
C GLU A 78 10.01 -11.06 -11.90
N PHE A 79 9.98 -12.12 -11.09
CA PHE A 79 8.77 -12.53 -10.39
C PHE A 79 8.32 -11.45 -9.39
N LEU A 80 9.24 -10.94 -8.58
CA LEU A 80 8.97 -9.91 -7.58
C LEU A 80 8.55 -8.57 -8.21
N LYS A 81 9.03 -8.27 -9.41
CA LYS A 81 8.63 -7.08 -10.19
C LYS A 81 7.30 -7.23 -10.93
N LYS A 82 6.66 -8.41 -10.91
CA LYS A 82 5.31 -8.54 -11.47
C LYS A 82 4.35 -7.64 -10.73
N THR A 83 3.48 -6.99 -11.50
CA THR A 83 2.49 -6.06 -10.98
C THR A 83 1.08 -6.61 -11.14
N ASN A 84 0.20 -6.20 -10.23
CA ASN A 84 -1.24 -6.37 -10.41
C ASN A 84 -1.79 -5.35 -11.43
N LYS A 85 -3.12 -5.30 -11.58
CA LYS A 85 -3.83 -4.38 -12.51
C LYS A 85 -3.65 -2.90 -12.22
N PHE A 86 -3.12 -2.52 -11.06
CA PHE A 86 -2.86 -1.13 -10.68
C PHE A 86 -1.37 -0.77 -10.81
N GLY A 87 -0.56 -1.66 -11.37
CA GLY A 87 0.90 -1.51 -11.37
C GLY A 87 1.56 -1.74 -10.02
N ASN A 88 0.82 -2.15 -8.98
CA ASN A 88 1.42 -2.42 -7.69
C ASN A 88 2.23 -3.71 -7.76
N THR A 89 3.50 -3.61 -7.38
CA THR A 89 4.33 -4.77 -7.02
C THR A 89 3.93 -5.30 -5.65
N VAL A 90 4.43 -6.49 -5.29
CA VAL A 90 4.24 -7.06 -3.94
C VAL A 90 4.72 -6.16 -2.81
N LEU A 91 5.71 -5.29 -3.05
CA LEU A 91 6.18 -4.34 -2.04
C LEU A 91 5.18 -3.19 -1.83
N HIS A 92 4.49 -2.73 -2.88
CA HIS A 92 3.41 -1.75 -2.71
C HIS A 92 2.30 -2.33 -1.84
N GLU A 93 1.83 -3.54 -2.16
CA GLU A 93 0.79 -4.21 -1.35
C GLU A 93 1.24 -4.40 0.10
N ALA A 94 2.47 -4.86 0.34
CA ALA A 94 3.00 -5.01 1.70
C ALA A 94 2.97 -3.69 2.50
N THR A 95 3.25 -2.55 1.86
CA THR A 95 3.15 -1.23 2.50
C THR A 95 1.71 -0.78 2.71
N ILE A 96 0.82 -1.02 1.75
CA ILE A 96 -0.61 -0.66 1.83
C ILE A 96 -1.29 -1.38 2.99
N TYR A 97 -0.95 -2.66 3.20
CA TYR A 97 -1.51 -3.49 4.26
C TYR A 97 -0.74 -3.39 5.60
N GLY A 98 0.34 -2.60 5.65
CA GLY A 98 1.15 -2.42 6.86
C GLY A 98 1.83 -3.71 7.34
N ASN A 99 2.23 -4.60 6.43
CA ASN A 99 2.92 -5.84 6.81
C ASN A 99 4.43 -5.59 6.97
N ASN A 100 4.84 -5.10 8.15
CA ASN A 100 6.24 -4.73 8.45
C ASN A 100 7.22 -5.89 8.15
N LYS A 101 6.78 -7.13 8.39
CA LYS A 101 7.61 -8.33 8.21
C LYS A 101 7.81 -8.66 6.73
N ALA A 102 6.75 -8.60 5.93
CA ALA A 102 6.86 -8.78 4.49
C ALA A 102 7.68 -7.65 3.84
N VAL A 103 7.51 -6.40 4.29
CA VAL A 103 8.32 -5.27 3.80
C VAL A 103 9.81 -5.54 4.01
N LYS A 104 10.22 -5.90 5.23
CA LYS A 104 11.62 -6.21 5.56
C LYS A 104 12.17 -7.35 4.67
N LEU A 105 11.43 -8.46 4.59
CA LEU A 105 11.78 -9.61 3.75
C LEU A 105 11.96 -9.25 2.27
N LEU A 106 11.01 -8.52 1.68
CA LEU A 106 11.03 -8.18 0.27
C LEU A 106 12.17 -7.22 -0.08
N VAL A 107 12.46 -6.25 0.80
CA VAL A 107 13.56 -5.29 0.61
C VAL A 107 14.92 -5.97 0.71
N GLU A 108 15.07 -6.96 1.59
CA GLU A 108 16.29 -7.77 1.69
C GLU A 108 16.51 -8.62 0.43
N ARG A 109 15.44 -9.18 -0.13
CA ARG A 109 15.49 -10.07 -1.31
C ARG A 109 15.64 -9.33 -2.64
N CYS A 110 14.89 -8.25 -2.83
CA CYS A 110 14.91 -7.48 -4.08
C CYS A 110 14.82 -5.97 -3.78
N PRO A 111 15.96 -5.35 -3.47
CA PRO A 111 16.04 -3.91 -3.23
C PRO A 111 15.53 -3.08 -4.39
N GLU A 112 15.58 -3.55 -5.63
CA GLU A 112 15.15 -2.77 -6.81
C GLU A 112 13.67 -2.40 -6.77
N LEU A 113 12.83 -3.17 -6.05
CA LEU A 113 11.40 -2.89 -5.87
C LEU A 113 11.14 -1.52 -5.26
N LEU A 114 12.07 -1.05 -4.44
CA LEU A 114 12.05 0.23 -3.77
C LEU A 114 11.84 1.38 -4.78
N SER A 115 12.39 1.27 -6.00
CA SER A 115 12.34 2.35 -7.01
C SER A 115 11.30 2.14 -8.11
N VAL A 116 10.43 1.12 -8.00
CA VAL A 116 9.42 0.82 -9.03
C VAL A 116 8.16 1.65 -8.76
N PRO A 117 7.73 2.54 -9.67
CA PRO A 117 6.43 3.22 -9.53
C PRO A 117 5.28 2.33 -10.02
N ASN A 118 4.12 2.42 -9.38
CA ASN A 118 2.87 1.84 -9.86
C ASN A 118 2.22 2.69 -10.98
N GLU A 119 1.02 2.31 -11.45
CA GLU A 119 0.33 3.06 -12.51
C GLU A 119 -0.12 4.47 -12.09
N PHE A 120 -0.18 4.75 -10.79
CA PHE A 120 -0.43 6.08 -10.24
C PHE A 120 0.85 6.93 -10.12
N GLY A 121 2.01 6.37 -10.48
CA GLY A 121 3.31 7.00 -10.29
C GLY A 121 3.78 7.00 -8.84
N GLU A 122 3.16 6.20 -7.97
CA GLU A 122 3.50 6.10 -6.56
C GLU A 122 4.57 5.02 -6.40
N THR A 123 5.62 5.31 -5.63
CA THR A 123 6.61 4.30 -5.22
C THR A 123 6.15 3.61 -3.92
N PRO A 124 6.78 2.49 -3.50
CA PRO A 124 6.43 1.87 -2.23
C PRO A 124 6.58 2.79 -1.01
N LEU A 125 7.56 3.71 -1.04
CA LEU A 125 7.70 4.73 0.00
C LEU A 125 6.50 5.69 0.02
N PHE A 126 5.96 6.03 -1.15
CA PHE A 126 4.78 6.87 -1.29
C PHE A 126 3.52 6.18 -0.74
N THR A 127 3.31 4.91 -1.07
CA THR A 127 2.18 4.14 -0.52
C THR A 127 2.32 3.91 0.98
N ALA A 128 3.55 3.69 1.48
CA ALA A 128 3.83 3.60 2.91
C ALA A 128 3.48 4.89 3.65
N ALA A 129 3.89 6.05 3.12
CA ALA A 129 3.57 7.34 3.74
C ALA A 129 2.07 7.54 3.94
N ARG A 130 1.23 7.06 3.00
CA ARG A 130 -0.23 7.19 3.04
C ARG A 130 -0.93 6.15 3.92
N PHE A 131 -0.45 4.92 3.96
CA PHE A 131 -1.24 3.80 4.52
C PHE A 131 -0.54 3.02 5.64
N ALA A 132 0.79 3.05 5.69
CA ALA A 132 1.55 2.26 6.63
C ALA A 132 1.79 3.00 7.95
N GLU A 133 2.25 2.25 8.94
CA GLU A 133 2.80 2.79 10.17
C GLU A 133 4.14 3.51 9.91
N THR A 134 4.46 4.50 10.73
CA THR A 134 5.72 5.27 10.65
C THR A 134 6.96 4.38 10.64
N GLU A 135 6.95 3.25 11.36
CA GLU A 135 8.06 2.28 11.37
C GLU A 135 8.42 1.78 9.96
N ILE A 136 7.43 1.50 9.11
CA ILE A 136 7.67 1.09 7.71
C ILE A 136 8.32 2.24 6.94
N VAL A 137 7.82 3.47 7.10
CA VAL A 137 8.33 4.65 6.39
C VAL A 137 9.80 4.88 6.77
N GLU A 138 10.10 4.85 8.06
CA GLU A 138 11.46 4.98 8.59
C GLU A 138 12.37 3.85 8.07
N PHE A 139 11.90 2.60 8.09
CA PHE A 139 12.64 1.46 7.57
C PHE A 139 12.94 1.64 6.08
N LEU A 140 11.96 2.03 5.26
CA LEU A 140 12.14 2.21 3.82
C LEU A 140 13.12 3.34 3.50
N ILE A 141 13.10 4.44 4.25
CA ILE A 141 14.04 5.56 4.09
C ILE A 141 15.48 5.14 4.40
N ARG A 142 15.68 4.39 5.50
CA ARG A 142 17.01 3.91 5.92
C ARG A 142 17.52 2.75 5.07
N SER A 143 16.62 2.03 4.41
CA SER A 143 16.98 0.90 3.56
C SER A 143 17.58 1.37 2.24
N LYS A 144 18.84 0.98 1.99
CA LYS A 144 19.55 1.24 0.73
C LYS A 144 19.49 2.72 0.32
N PRO A 145 20.13 3.62 1.09
CA PRO A 145 19.98 5.08 0.92
C PRO A 145 20.34 5.57 -0.49
N GLY A 146 21.24 4.92 -1.22
CA GLY A 146 21.56 5.29 -2.61
C GLY A 146 20.39 5.13 -3.61
N GLN A 147 19.30 4.45 -3.23
CA GLN A 147 18.04 4.46 -3.97
C GLN A 147 16.98 5.39 -3.34
N ARG A 148 17.23 5.82 -2.10
CA ARG A 148 16.53 6.77 -1.21
C ARG A 148 16.62 8.22 -1.60
N VAL A 149 17.87 8.63 -1.50
CA VAL A 149 18.30 9.99 -1.35
C VAL A 149 19.41 10.29 -2.34
N ASP A 150 19.54 11.55 -2.70
CA ASP A 150 20.67 12.06 -3.46
C ASP A 150 21.91 12.21 -2.56
N ASP A 151 23.00 12.70 -3.15
CA ASP A 151 24.28 12.92 -2.46
C ASP A 151 24.17 13.95 -1.32
N ASP A 152 23.16 14.82 -1.35
CA ASP A 152 22.87 15.83 -0.31
C ASP A 152 21.98 15.26 0.81
N GLY A 153 21.56 13.99 0.70
CA GLY A 153 20.68 13.33 1.67
C GLY A 153 19.19 13.67 1.52
N LEU A 154 18.80 14.35 0.44
CA LEU A 154 17.40 14.68 0.15
C LEU A 154 16.75 13.55 -0.65
N LEU A 155 15.42 13.37 -0.52
CA LEU A 155 14.73 12.30 -1.24
C LEU A 155 14.94 12.40 -2.76
N LEU A 156 15.09 11.28 -3.46
CA LEU A 156 15.15 11.33 -4.92
C LEU A 156 13.81 11.84 -5.49
N PRO A 157 13.81 12.56 -6.64
CA PRO A 157 12.59 13.12 -7.23
C PRO A 157 11.43 12.12 -7.41
N ILE A 158 11.74 10.86 -7.72
CA ILE A 158 10.77 9.76 -7.86
C ILE A 158 9.98 9.46 -6.57
N HIS A 159 10.52 9.82 -5.40
CA HIS A 159 9.86 9.65 -4.11
C HIS A 159 9.14 10.90 -3.63
N ARG A 160 9.47 12.08 -4.17
CA ARG A 160 8.90 13.36 -3.71
C ARG A 160 7.48 13.57 -4.21
N GLN A 161 7.21 13.28 -5.48
CA GLN A 161 5.90 13.50 -6.11
C GLN A 161 5.54 12.35 -7.04
N ARG A 162 4.27 11.95 -7.04
CA ARG A 162 3.78 10.97 -8.01
C ARG A 162 3.56 11.63 -9.38
N THR A 163 3.84 10.90 -10.45
CA THR A 163 3.91 11.44 -11.81
C THR A 163 2.56 11.86 -12.41
N VAL A 164 1.45 11.28 -11.94
CA VAL A 164 0.12 11.48 -12.55
C VAL A 164 -0.48 12.85 -12.25
N ASP A 165 -0.28 13.37 -11.05
CA ASP A 165 -0.87 14.65 -10.62
C ASP A 165 0.09 15.54 -9.81
N SER A 166 1.37 15.16 -9.73
CA SER A 166 2.37 15.87 -8.94
C SER A 166 2.02 15.97 -7.45
N MET A 167 1.14 15.09 -6.94
CA MET A 167 0.87 15.05 -5.50
C MET A 167 2.15 14.72 -4.75
N SER A 168 2.48 15.56 -3.76
CA SER A 168 3.61 15.36 -2.86
C SER A 168 3.39 14.16 -1.95
N ILE A 169 4.46 13.43 -1.64
CA ILE A 169 4.47 12.37 -0.62
C ILE A 169 4.02 12.91 0.74
N LEU A 170 4.32 14.17 1.04
CA LEU A 170 3.87 14.83 2.26
C LEU A 170 2.33 14.96 2.27
N SER A 171 1.75 15.39 1.16
CA SER A 171 0.28 15.45 1.02
C SER A 171 -0.36 14.07 1.14
N ALA A 172 0.30 13.02 0.63
CA ALA A 172 -0.17 11.65 0.78
C ALA A 172 -0.18 11.19 2.24
N ALA A 173 0.86 11.52 3.02
CA ALA A 173 0.91 11.23 4.46
C ALA A 173 -0.18 11.97 5.24
N ILE A 174 -0.41 13.24 4.92
CA ILE A 174 -1.48 14.05 5.52
C ILE A 174 -2.86 13.46 5.19
N ILE A 175 -3.14 13.10 3.93
CA ILE A 175 -4.40 12.42 3.55
C ILE A 175 -4.58 11.10 4.31
N GLY A 176 -3.47 10.36 4.49
CA GLY A 176 -3.41 9.14 5.27
C GLY A 176 -3.56 9.34 6.79
N GLN A 177 -3.60 10.59 7.26
CA GLN A 177 -3.54 10.97 8.67
C GLN A 177 -2.30 10.40 9.40
N ASN A 178 -1.23 10.10 8.65
CA ASN A 178 0.05 9.70 9.21
C ASN A 178 0.93 10.93 9.43
N PHE A 179 0.59 11.72 10.44
CA PHE A 179 1.28 12.98 10.76
C PHE A 179 2.72 12.76 11.22
N GLU A 180 2.99 11.63 11.87
CA GLU A 180 4.34 11.28 12.33
C GLU A 180 5.26 10.97 11.13
N ALA A 181 4.79 10.18 10.15
CA ALA A 181 5.51 10.00 8.90
C ALA A 181 5.66 11.32 8.12
N ALA A 182 4.64 12.18 8.12
CA ALA A 182 4.72 13.50 7.49
C ALA A 182 5.83 14.37 8.13
N LEU A 183 5.93 14.36 9.46
CA LEU A 183 6.99 15.07 10.18
C LEU A 183 8.36 14.48 9.87
N LEU A 184 8.49 13.15 9.90
CA LEU A 184 9.73 12.44 9.58
C LEU A 184 10.21 12.75 8.15
N LEU A 185 9.30 12.80 7.17
CA LEU A 185 9.61 13.17 5.80
C LEU A 185 10.06 14.63 5.68
N LEU A 186 9.45 15.55 6.44
CA LEU A 186 9.85 16.97 6.48
C LEU A 186 11.21 17.20 7.16
N GLU A 187 11.51 16.42 8.19
CA GLU A 187 12.83 16.44 8.84
C GLU A 187 13.93 15.98 7.90
N LEU A 188 13.65 14.95 7.09
CA LEU A 188 14.54 14.44 6.07
C LEU A 188 14.71 15.43 4.90
N ASP A 189 13.60 15.95 4.36
CA ASP A 189 13.59 16.84 3.21
C ASP A 189 12.60 18.00 3.40
N ARG A 190 13.13 19.14 3.88
CA ARG A 190 12.34 20.35 4.09
C ARG A 190 11.76 20.94 2.80
N SER A 191 12.34 20.61 1.64
CA SER A 191 11.86 21.13 0.35
C SER A 191 10.45 20.63 0.03
N LEU A 192 10.04 19.49 0.60
CA LEU A 192 8.70 18.91 0.45
C LEU A 192 7.58 19.87 0.84
N ALA A 193 7.80 20.75 1.83
CA ALA A 193 6.81 21.74 2.28
C ALA A 193 6.43 22.75 1.19
N SER A 194 7.34 23.00 0.25
CA SER A 194 7.15 23.98 -0.83
C SER A 194 6.50 23.37 -2.08
N LEU A 195 6.38 22.05 -2.14
CA LEU A 195 5.83 21.36 -3.29
C LEU A 195 4.34 21.62 -3.43
N LYS A 196 3.91 21.74 -4.69
CA LYS A 196 2.51 21.91 -5.07
C LYS A 196 2.12 20.82 -6.04
N ASP A 197 0.87 20.39 -5.94
CA ASP A 197 0.30 19.47 -6.91
C ASP A 197 -0.02 20.18 -8.24
N LYS A 198 -0.57 19.43 -9.21
CA LYS A 198 -0.97 20.00 -10.51
C LYS A 198 -2.01 21.14 -10.38
N ASN A 199 -2.79 21.15 -9.31
CA ASN A 199 -3.82 22.15 -9.03
C ASN A 199 -3.26 23.37 -8.28
N GLN A 200 -1.94 23.44 -8.08
CA GLN A 200 -1.26 24.46 -7.28
C GLN A 200 -1.59 24.39 -5.78
N THR A 201 -2.18 23.29 -5.32
CA THR A 201 -2.51 23.07 -3.91
C THR A 201 -1.25 22.66 -3.15
N SER A 202 -0.97 23.38 -2.06
CA SER A 202 0.12 23.03 -1.13
C SER A 202 -0.35 22.04 -0.08
N THR A 203 0.58 21.29 0.53
CA THR A 203 0.27 20.43 1.67
C THR A 203 -0.33 21.22 2.85
N LEU A 204 0.11 22.46 3.07
CA LEU A 204 -0.45 23.31 4.13
C LEU A 204 -1.92 23.65 3.88
N GLN A 205 -2.28 23.95 2.63
CA GLN A 205 -3.67 24.21 2.26
C GLN A 205 -4.53 22.97 2.50
N LEU A 206 -4.06 21.80 2.06
CA LEU A 206 -4.73 20.53 2.32
C LEU A 206 -4.93 20.29 3.83
N LEU A 207 -3.89 20.51 4.64
CA LEU A 207 -3.96 20.35 6.10
C LEU A 207 -4.97 21.32 6.73
N ALA A 208 -5.03 22.57 6.28
CA ALA A 208 -5.99 23.57 6.75
C ALA A 208 -7.45 23.20 6.41
N GLU A 209 -7.66 22.48 5.31
CA GLU A 209 -8.97 21.98 4.88
C GLU A 209 -9.38 20.69 5.59
N MET A 210 -8.53 20.10 6.43
CA MET A 210 -8.79 18.84 7.15
C MET A 210 -9.33 19.08 8.57
N PRO A 211 -10.61 18.78 8.85
CA PRO A 211 -11.20 18.98 10.18
C PRO A 211 -10.59 18.08 11.27
N ALA A 212 -10.08 16.90 10.91
CA ALA A 212 -9.49 15.94 11.84
C ALA A 212 -8.08 16.34 12.32
N ALA A 213 -7.38 17.21 11.59
CA ALA A 213 -6.02 17.62 11.92
C ALA A 213 -5.96 18.78 12.94
N LEU A 214 -7.10 19.42 13.21
CA LEU A 214 -7.21 20.65 14.00
C LEU A 214 -8.24 20.50 15.12
N GLU A 215 -8.34 19.31 15.74
CA GLU A 215 -9.12 19.18 16.98
C GLU A 215 -8.53 20.13 18.02
N SER A 216 -9.31 21.16 18.35
CA SER A 216 -8.91 22.21 19.27
C SER A 216 -8.65 21.64 20.67
N GLU A 217 -7.42 21.77 21.16
CA GLU A 217 -7.05 21.45 22.55
C GLU A 217 -7.62 22.46 23.57
N PHE A 218 -8.36 23.48 23.12
CA PHE A 218 -9.06 24.38 24.03
C PHE A 218 -10.32 23.72 24.57
N PRO A 219 -10.67 23.92 25.86
CA PRO A 219 -11.93 23.43 26.41
C PRO A 219 -13.11 24.16 25.74
N MET A 220 -13.56 23.64 24.60
CA MET A 220 -14.75 24.13 23.91
C MET A 220 -15.99 23.81 24.74
N GLY A 221 -16.84 24.82 24.93
CA GLY A 221 -18.15 24.68 25.56
C GLY A 221 -19.03 23.71 24.79
N VAL A 222 -20.04 23.13 25.46
CA VAL A 222 -20.90 22.08 24.87
C VAL A 222 -21.55 22.54 23.55
N PHE A 223 -21.90 23.83 23.43
CA PHE A 223 -22.47 24.41 22.21
C PHE A 223 -21.46 24.59 21.07
N GLU A 224 -20.22 25.00 21.38
CA GLU A 224 -19.14 25.14 20.39
C GLU A 224 -18.75 23.76 19.85
N ARG A 225 -18.75 22.75 20.72
CA ARG A 225 -18.51 21.35 20.36
C ARG A 225 -19.62 20.80 19.45
N LEU A 226 -20.88 21.11 19.72
CA LEU A 226 -22.01 20.74 18.85
C LEU A 226 -21.93 21.42 17.49
N ILE A 227 -21.57 22.71 17.42
CA ILE A 227 -21.38 23.42 16.14
C ILE A 227 -20.20 22.84 15.36
N TYR A 228 -19.08 22.57 16.05
CA TYR A 228 -17.90 21.92 15.47
C TYR A 228 -18.29 20.56 14.89
N TYR A 229 -18.85 19.65 15.69
CA TYR A 229 -19.28 18.34 15.23
C TYR A 229 -20.35 18.40 14.14
N CYS A 230 -21.28 19.36 14.14
CA CYS A 230 -22.26 19.51 13.06
C CYS A 230 -21.62 19.95 11.73
N MET A 231 -20.60 20.81 11.76
CA MET A 231 -19.79 21.16 10.59
C MET A 231 -18.93 19.98 10.12
N THR A 232 -18.37 19.21 11.06
CA THR A 232 -17.60 17.99 10.78
C THR A 232 -18.48 16.89 10.20
N PHE A 233 -19.69 16.66 10.73
CA PHE A 233 -20.60 15.58 10.30
C PHE A 233 -21.10 15.78 8.86
N PHE A 234 -21.35 17.03 8.46
CA PHE A 234 -21.75 17.35 7.08
C PHE A 234 -20.59 17.15 6.08
N CYS A 235 -19.35 17.47 6.45
CA CYS A 235 -18.17 17.23 5.60
C CYS A 235 -17.74 15.75 5.56
N VAL A 236 -17.82 15.04 6.68
CA VAL A 236 -17.44 13.62 6.80
C VAL A 236 -18.41 12.73 6.01
N ILE A 237 -19.72 13.02 6.01
CA ILE A 237 -20.68 12.26 5.18
C ILE A 237 -20.38 12.43 3.68
N ILE A 238 -19.96 13.62 3.23
CA ILE A 238 -19.65 13.85 1.81
C ILE A 238 -18.35 13.15 1.39
N ASN A 239 -17.29 13.21 2.22
CA ASN A 239 -16.00 12.57 1.91
C ASN A 239 -16.02 11.03 2.09
N ILE A 240 -16.70 10.51 3.13
CA ILE A 240 -16.86 9.05 3.30
C ILE A 240 -17.78 8.48 2.22
N SER A 241 -18.86 9.17 1.83
CA SER A 241 -19.75 8.65 0.77
C SER A 241 -19.07 8.58 -0.60
N PHE A 242 -18.22 9.55 -0.95
CA PHE A 242 -17.46 9.51 -2.21
C PHE A 242 -16.34 8.44 -2.21
N HIS A 243 -15.75 8.15 -1.04
CA HIS A 243 -14.70 7.12 -0.93
C HIS A 243 -15.27 5.70 -0.81
N PHE A 244 -16.36 5.51 -0.05
CA PHE A 244 -17.09 4.24 0.02
C PHE A 244 -17.82 3.91 -1.27
N MET A 245 -18.39 4.87 -2.02
CA MET A 245 -18.96 4.56 -3.34
C MET A 245 -17.91 4.06 -4.33
N LYS A 246 -16.66 4.56 -4.26
CA LYS A 246 -15.55 4.08 -5.10
C LYS A 246 -14.97 2.73 -4.64
N MET A 247 -14.97 2.42 -3.34
CA MET A 247 -14.56 1.11 -2.83
C MET A 247 -15.65 0.04 -3.00
N ALA A 248 -16.92 0.36 -2.77
CA ALA A 248 -18.05 -0.55 -2.94
C ALA A 248 -18.28 -0.91 -4.42
N SER A 249 -17.94 -0.02 -5.35
CA SER A 249 -17.96 -0.32 -6.79
C SER A 249 -16.78 -1.18 -7.27
N SER A 250 -15.74 -1.37 -6.44
CA SER A 250 -14.52 -2.14 -6.78
C SER A 250 -14.38 -3.47 -6.04
N HIS A 251 -15.20 -3.73 -5.00
CA HIS A 251 -15.25 -5.00 -4.27
C HIS A 251 -16.69 -5.45 -3.97
N PRO A 252 -17.39 -6.14 -4.89
CA PRO A 252 -18.75 -6.62 -4.66
C PRO A 252 -18.86 -7.80 -3.66
N CYS A 253 -17.75 -8.32 -3.12
CA CYS A 253 -17.76 -9.56 -2.33
C CYS A 253 -17.47 -9.40 -0.82
N LEU A 254 -17.37 -8.18 -0.27
CA LEU A 254 -17.07 -7.98 1.16
C LEU A 254 -18.22 -7.39 1.99
N ILE A 255 -19.44 -7.32 1.45
CA ILE A 255 -20.62 -6.93 2.24
C ILE A 255 -21.39 -8.19 2.66
N SER A 256 -20.84 -8.90 3.64
CA SER A 256 -21.65 -9.73 4.54
C SER A 256 -20.87 -9.95 5.84
N PHE A 257 -20.89 -8.96 6.73
CA PHE A 257 -20.74 -9.24 8.16
C PHE A 257 -22.08 -8.91 8.85
N PRO A 258 -22.66 -9.84 9.62
CA PRO A 258 -23.88 -9.59 10.35
C PRO A 258 -23.56 -8.73 11.57
N PHE A 259 -24.32 -7.65 11.75
CA PHE A 259 -24.44 -6.98 13.03
C PHE A 259 -25.15 -7.94 14.01
N ALA A 260 -24.53 -8.17 15.16
CA ALA A 260 -25.19 -8.57 16.40
C ALA A 260 -24.78 -7.56 17.47
#